data_AF-A0A7X6ZRF6-F1
#
_entry.id   AF-A0A7X6ZRF6-F1
#
_cell.length_a   1.000
_cell.length_b   1.000
_cell.length_c   1.000
_cell.angle_alpha   90.00
_cell.angle_beta   90.00
_cell.angle_gamma   90.00
#
_symmetry.space_group_name_H-M   'P 1'
#
loop_
_entity.id
_entity.type
_entity.pdbx_description
1 polymer ?
#
loop_
_entity_poly.entity_id
_entity_poly.type
_entity_poly.pdbx_seq_one_letter_code
_entity_poly.pdbx_strand_id
1 'polypeptide(L)'
;MNYSEPANWIVNEFYSKNKNREYDLFYIYPTLVSCFKKPLMDLGDPNVELKTLGFVTAQVELFKDSRQFAPFVRQLEYNRSMKYLLGDKSLSPLVQVGADDAVAAFRHYLKHWNDGRPYILFGHSQGSVNLYEVMKRCPEISTENGFVAAYLLGLPYTSGSKILSDFKGRNISPAKGADDISVIIGWNTQSTDAVNPIYAMPGAYVINPLNWRTDETPATPEQNIESVFYYYNVVNPRLRHERMKNLCGAVIDNS
;
A
#
# COMPACT_ATOMS: atom_id res chain seq x y z
N MET A 1 -12.53 -9.34 11.51
CA MET A 1 -12.54 -10.75 11.03
C MET A 1 -11.60 -11.59 11.89
N ASN A 2 -11.63 -12.93 11.80
CA ASN A 2 -10.69 -13.78 12.56
C ASN A 2 -9.49 -14.21 11.70
N TYR A 3 -8.33 -13.58 11.87
CA TYR A 3 -7.16 -13.85 11.04
C TYR A 3 -6.37 -15.11 11.41
N SER A 4 -6.79 -15.87 12.44
CA SER A 4 -6.29 -17.24 12.58
C SER A 4 -6.81 -18.18 11.49
N GLU A 5 -7.90 -17.81 10.82
CA GLU A 5 -8.49 -18.60 9.74
C GLU A 5 -7.75 -18.33 8.42
N PRO A 6 -7.14 -19.34 7.77
CA PRO A 6 -6.43 -19.15 6.51
C PRO A 6 -7.28 -18.57 5.38
N ALA A 7 -8.61 -18.79 5.42
CA ALA A 7 -9.56 -18.26 4.45
C ALA A 7 -9.72 -16.72 4.49
N ASN A 8 -9.31 -16.07 5.58
CA ASN A 8 -9.29 -14.60 5.68
C ASN A 8 -8.03 -13.98 5.06
N TRP A 9 -7.25 -14.76 4.32
CA TRP A 9 -6.03 -14.34 3.64
C TRP A 9 -6.06 -14.71 2.17
N ILE A 10 -5.72 -13.74 1.33
CA ILE A 10 -5.57 -13.90 -0.12
C ILE A 10 -4.24 -14.62 -0.41
N VAL A 11 -3.17 -14.17 0.25
CA VAL A 11 -1.85 -14.80 0.25
C VAL A 11 -1.42 -14.95 1.70
N ASN A 12 -1.01 -16.16 2.09
CA ASN A 12 -0.63 -16.50 3.46
C ASN A 12 0.61 -17.39 3.46
N GLU A 13 1.04 -17.79 4.67
CA GLU A 13 2.23 -18.64 4.85
C GLU A 13 2.17 -19.93 4.03
N PHE A 14 0.99 -20.52 3.79
CA PHE A 14 0.86 -21.76 3.01
C PHE A 14 1.20 -21.58 1.53
N TYR A 15 0.94 -20.39 0.97
CA TYR A 15 1.37 -20.01 -0.37
C TYR A 15 2.84 -19.54 -0.40
N SER A 16 3.33 -19.00 0.72
CA SER A 16 4.65 -18.38 0.83
C SER A 16 5.76 -19.30 1.36
N LYS A 17 5.52 -20.62 1.50
CA LYS A 17 6.41 -21.63 2.12
C LYS A 17 7.82 -21.80 1.51
N ASN A 18 8.23 -20.97 0.56
CA ASN A 18 9.54 -21.08 -0.05
C ASN A 18 10.61 -20.40 0.84
N LYS A 19 11.46 -21.22 1.48
CA LYS A 19 12.45 -20.79 2.48
C LYS A 19 13.61 -19.95 1.94
N ASN A 20 13.76 -19.83 0.62
CA ASN A 20 14.88 -19.11 -0.01
C ASN A 20 14.62 -17.61 -0.21
N ARG A 21 13.50 -17.07 0.28
CA ARG A 21 13.20 -15.63 0.21
C ARG A 21 13.81 -14.92 1.42
N GLU A 22 14.41 -13.75 1.23
CA GLU A 22 15.21 -13.09 2.27
C GLU A 22 14.39 -12.24 3.24
N TYR A 23 13.21 -11.77 2.81
CA TYR A 23 12.35 -10.88 3.59
C TYR A 23 10.86 -11.16 3.32
N ASP A 24 10.00 -10.53 4.11
CA ASP A 24 8.56 -10.64 4.04
C ASP A 24 7.91 -9.34 3.51
N LEU A 25 6.82 -9.47 2.78
CA LEU A 25 5.95 -8.38 2.34
C LEU A 25 4.60 -8.53 3.02
N PHE A 26 4.21 -7.53 3.80
CA PHE A 26 2.83 -7.41 4.30
C PHE A 26 2.08 -6.36 3.48
N TYR A 27 1.08 -6.79 2.72
CA TYR A 27 0.43 -5.98 1.69
C TYR A 27 -1.06 -5.74 1.98
N ILE A 28 -1.51 -4.48 1.85
CA ILE A 28 -2.93 -4.10 1.89
C ILE A 28 -3.32 -3.41 0.57
N TYR A 29 -4.30 -3.98 -0.10
CA TYR A 29 -4.70 -3.63 -1.46
C TYR A 29 -5.58 -2.36 -1.55
N PRO A 30 -5.63 -1.69 -2.72
CA PRO A 30 -6.41 -0.47 -2.92
C PRO A 30 -7.90 -0.76 -3.04
N THR A 31 -8.73 0.28 -3.06
CA THR A 31 -10.19 0.16 -3.21
C THR A 31 -10.58 -0.59 -4.49
N LEU A 32 -11.32 -1.70 -4.35
CA LEU A 32 -11.84 -2.51 -5.45
C LEU A 32 -13.36 -2.46 -5.58
N VAL A 33 -14.05 -1.76 -4.67
CA VAL A 33 -15.51 -1.67 -4.62
C VAL A 33 -16.01 -0.23 -4.78
N SER A 34 -17.01 -0.07 -5.65
CA SER A 34 -17.63 1.22 -5.98
C SER A 34 -19.18 1.16 -6.03
N CYS A 35 -19.77 0.10 -5.46
CA CYS A 35 -21.21 -0.11 -5.50
C CYS A 35 -21.93 0.76 -4.45
N PHE A 36 -22.63 1.82 -4.89
CA PHE A 36 -23.34 2.73 -3.99
C PHE A 36 -24.31 2.06 -3.00
N LYS A 37 -24.86 0.89 -3.33
CA LYS A 37 -25.81 0.14 -2.48
C LYS A 37 -25.14 -0.53 -1.27
N LYS A 38 -23.84 -0.84 -1.34
CA LYS A 38 -23.09 -1.51 -0.27
C LYS A 38 -22.04 -0.52 0.27
N PRO A 39 -22.17 -0.01 1.51
CA PRO A 39 -21.21 0.96 2.05
C PRO A 39 -19.82 0.36 2.29
N LEU A 40 -19.77 -0.93 2.61
CA LEU A 40 -18.54 -1.69 2.82
C LEU A 40 -18.43 -2.81 1.79
N MET A 41 -17.18 -3.20 1.51
CA MET A 41 -16.86 -4.40 0.75
C MET A 41 -17.54 -5.63 1.37
N ASP A 42 -18.26 -6.36 0.53
CA ASP A 42 -18.94 -7.59 0.90
C ASP A 42 -18.12 -8.78 0.39
N LEU A 43 -17.42 -9.43 1.31
CA LEU A 43 -16.58 -10.60 1.01
C LEU A 43 -17.41 -11.87 0.74
N GLY A 44 -18.72 -11.84 1.00
CA GLY A 44 -19.62 -12.93 0.61
C GLY A 44 -20.04 -12.86 -0.87
N ASP A 45 -19.68 -11.79 -1.59
CA ASP A 45 -19.92 -11.66 -3.03
C ASP A 45 -18.76 -12.29 -3.82
N PRO A 46 -18.98 -13.41 -4.53
CA PRO A 46 -17.91 -14.12 -5.25
C PRO A 46 -17.22 -13.26 -6.30
N ASN A 47 -17.90 -12.25 -6.87
CA ASN A 47 -17.29 -11.36 -7.85
C ASN A 47 -16.30 -10.39 -7.18
N VAL A 48 -16.62 -9.92 -5.98
CA VAL A 48 -15.74 -9.07 -5.18
C VAL A 48 -14.52 -9.86 -4.73
N GLU A 49 -14.74 -11.09 -4.26
CA GLU A 49 -13.66 -12.00 -3.86
C GLU A 49 -12.71 -12.29 -5.04
N LEU A 50 -13.25 -12.72 -6.19
CA LEU A 50 -12.45 -13.04 -7.37
C LEU A 50 -11.68 -11.84 -7.92
N LYS A 51 -12.32 -10.66 -7.97
CA LYS A 51 -11.66 -9.40 -8.36
C LYS A 51 -10.50 -9.07 -7.42
N THR A 52 -10.69 -9.30 -6.13
CA THR A 52 -9.67 -9.05 -5.09
C THR A 52 -8.48 -9.98 -5.26
N LEU A 53 -8.72 -11.28 -5.41
CA LEU A 53 -7.66 -12.25 -5.68
C LEU A 53 -6.86 -11.87 -6.94
N GLY A 54 -7.54 -11.57 -8.05
CA GLY A 54 -6.88 -11.20 -9.31
C GLY A 54 -6.04 -9.93 -9.22
N PHE A 55 -6.52 -8.90 -8.52
CA PHE A 55 -5.78 -7.64 -8.38
C PHE A 55 -4.59 -7.78 -7.42
N VAL A 56 -4.78 -8.43 -6.27
CA VAL A 56 -3.73 -8.60 -5.26
C VAL A 56 -2.58 -9.43 -5.81
N THR A 57 -2.88 -10.57 -6.45
CA THR A 57 -1.85 -11.44 -7.05
C THR A 57 -0.99 -10.71 -8.09
N ALA A 58 -1.56 -9.78 -8.84
CA ALA A 58 -0.80 -8.97 -9.79
C ALA A 58 0.10 -7.93 -9.10
N GLN A 59 -0.36 -7.26 -8.02
CA GLN A 59 0.46 -6.24 -7.35
C GLN A 59 1.61 -6.83 -6.53
N VAL A 60 1.41 -7.98 -5.89
CA VAL A 60 2.49 -8.62 -5.11
C VAL A 60 3.61 -9.16 -5.99
N GLU A 61 3.40 -9.33 -7.30
CA GLU A 61 4.44 -9.72 -8.26
C GLU A 61 5.61 -8.70 -8.32
N LEU A 62 5.35 -7.43 -7.97
CA LEU A 62 6.40 -6.41 -7.81
C LEU A 62 7.45 -6.81 -6.75
N PHE A 63 7.07 -7.70 -5.84
CA PHE A 63 7.89 -8.20 -4.74
C PHE A 63 7.96 -9.74 -4.78
N LYS A 64 8.02 -10.35 -5.98
CA LYS A 64 8.04 -11.82 -6.17
C LYS A 64 9.14 -12.56 -5.41
N ASP A 65 10.21 -11.85 -5.04
CA ASP A 65 11.35 -12.39 -4.28
C ASP A 65 11.14 -12.35 -2.75
N SER A 66 10.00 -11.83 -2.28
CA SER A 66 9.59 -11.77 -0.86
C SER A 66 8.58 -12.86 -0.47
N ARG A 67 8.54 -13.31 0.79
CA ARG A 67 7.38 -14.09 1.27
C ARG A 67 6.21 -13.13 1.44
N GLN A 68 5.07 -13.42 0.84
CA GLN A 68 3.98 -12.46 0.71
C GLN A 68 2.83 -12.80 1.65
N PHE A 69 2.28 -11.77 2.29
CA PHE A 69 1.15 -11.86 3.19
C PHE A 69 0.16 -10.76 2.83
N ALA A 70 -1.02 -11.15 2.36
CA ALA A 70 -2.07 -10.24 1.95
C ALA A 70 -3.41 -10.71 2.56
N PRO A 71 -3.88 -10.08 3.65
CA PRO A 71 -5.17 -10.41 4.25
C PRO A 71 -6.31 -9.87 3.38
N PHE A 72 -7.49 -10.49 3.46
CA PHE A 72 -8.71 -9.75 3.09
C PHE A 72 -8.92 -8.61 4.10
N VAL A 73 -9.21 -7.41 3.62
CA VAL A 73 -9.51 -6.23 4.47
C VAL A 73 -10.75 -5.56 3.91
N ARG A 74 -11.80 -5.41 4.73
CA ARG A 74 -13.03 -4.77 4.27
C ARG A 74 -12.76 -3.30 3.96
N GLN A 75 -13.22 -2.87 2.79
CA GLN A 75 -12.99 -1.53 2.26
C GLN A 75 -14.22 -0.67 2.39
N LEU A 76 -14.02 0.62 2.65
CA LEU A 76 -15.06 1.62 2.42
C LEU A 76 -15.21 1.82 0.92
N GLU A 77 -16.44 1.76 0.43
CA GLU A 77 -16.77 1.97 -0.97
C GLU A 77 -16.21 3.30 -1.50
N TYR A 78 -15.69 3.28 -2.73
CA TYR A 78 -14.90 4.37 -3.31
C TYR A 78 -15.50 5.76 -3.11
N ASN A 79 -16.76 5.97 -3.48
CA ASN A 79 -17.39 7.28 -3.41
C ASN A 79 -17.54 7.76 -1.97
N ARG A 80 -17.81 6.87 -1.02
CA ARG A 80 -17.81 7.19 0.42
C ARG A 80 -16.41 7.48 0.92
N SER A 81 -15.41 6.73 0.48
CA SER A 81 -14.02 7.02 0.85
C SER A 81 -13.59 8.41 0.41
N MET A 82 -13.99 8.84 -0.80
CA MET A 82 -13.76 10.20 -1.28
C MET A 82 -14.50 11.26 -0.45
N LYS A 83 -15.77 11.03 -0.09
CA LYS A 83 -16.52 11.93 0.81
C LYS A 83 -15.84 12.08 2.18
N TYR A 84 -15.35 10.97 2.74
CA TYR A 84 -14.65 10.99 4.02
C TYR A 84 -13.35 11.81 3.95
N LEU A 85 -12.59 11.63 2.88
CA LEU A 85 -11.36 12.38 2.61
C LEU A 85 -11.63 13.87 2.39
N LEU A 86 -12.78 14.22 1.81
CA LEU A 86 -13.27 15.60 1.67
C LEU A 86 -13.88 16.18 2.96
N GLY A 87 -13.84 15.45 4.07
CA GLY A 87 -14.19 15.97 5.40
C GLY A 87 -15.48 15.44 6.00
N ASP A 88 -16.21 14.53 5.34
CA ASP A 88 -17.39 13.89 5.93
C ASP A 88 -17.01 12.88 7.02
N LYS A 89 -16.80 13.39 8.24
CA LYS A 89 -16.39 12.58 9.39
C LYS A 89 -17.50 11.69 9.94
N SER A 90 -18.75 11.81 9.45
CA SER A 90 -19.82 10.86 9.82
C SER A 90 -19.51 9.43 9.36
N LEU A 91 -18.64 9.28 8.35
CA LEU A 91 -18.20 8.00 7.81
C LEU A 91 -17.07 7.34 8.64
N SER A 92 -16.56 7.98 9.70
CA SER A 92 -15.46 7.46 10.51
C SER A 92 -15.68 6.02 11.03
N PRO A 93 -16.88 5.65 11.53
CA PRO A 93 -17.12 4.27 11.96
C PRO A 93 -16.93 3.24 10.85
N LEU A 94 -17.23 3.59 9.59
CA LEU A 94 -17.06 2.71 8.44
C LEU A 94 -15.60 2.62 7.99
N VAL A 95 -14.88 3.74 7.99
CA VAL A 95 -13.42 3.76 7.71
C VAL A 95 -12.68 2.87 8.70
N GLN A 96 -13.10 2.92 9.97
CA GLN A 96 -12.42 2.21 11.04
C GLN A 96 -12.48 0.68 10.89
N VAL A 97 -13.50 0.15 10.21
CA VAL A 97 -13.62 -1.29 9.94
C VAL A 97 -12.39 -1.81 9.18
N GLY A 98 -11.95 -1.12 8.13
CA GLY A 98 -10.78 -1.51 7.35
C GLY A 98 -9.48 -1.38 8.13
N ALA A 99 -9.35 -0.32 8.92
CA ALA A 99 -8.18 -0.12 9.79
C ALA A 99 -8.09 -1.20 10.89
N ASP A 100 -9.20 -1.56 11.52
CA ASP A 100 -9.27 -2.63 12.52
C ASP A 100 -8.95 -4.00 11.92
N ASP A 101 -9.49 -4.27 10.74
CA ASP A 101 -9.17 -5.49 9.98
C ASP A 101 -7.67 -5.55 9.64
N ALA A 102 -7.06 -4.46 9.17
CA ALA A 102 -5.62 -4.43 8.85
C ALA A 102 -4.74 -4.60 10.10
N VAL A 103 -5.09 -3.96 11.22
CA VAL A 103 -4.37 -4.10 12.51
C VAL A 103 -4.44 -5.52 13.04
N ALA A 104 -5.62 -6.14 13.00
CA ALA A 104 -5.80 -7.51 13.46
C ALA A 104 -5.01 -8.50 12.59
N ALA A 105 -5.01 -8.32 11.26
CA ALA A 105 -4.22 -9.15 10.35
C ALA A 105 -2.73 -8.99 10.59
N PHE A 106 -2.23 -7.75 10.68
CA PHE A 106 -0.81 -7.47 10.87
C PHE A 106 -0.29 -8.08 12.16
N ARG A 107 -1.01 -7.92 13.28
CA ARG A 107 -0.65 -8.53 14.56
C ARG A 107 -0.62 -10.06 14.48
N HIS A 108 -1.54 -10.66 13.74
CA HIS A 108 -1.53 -12.11 13.54
C HIS A 108 -0.29 -12.54 12.76
N TYR A 109 -0.01 -11.91 11.61
CA TYR A 109 1.18 -12.16 10.81
C TYR A 109 2.46 -12.03 11.65
N LEU A 110 2.64 -10.91 12.34
CA LEU A 110 3.85 -10.63 13.11
C LEU A 110 4.06 -11.66 14.22
N LYS A 111 2.98 -12.04 14.92
CA LYS A 111 3.05 -12.99 16.04
C LYS A 111 3.26 -14.44 15.60
N HIS A 112 2.73 -14.84 14.45
CA HIS A 112 2.61 -16.25 14.09
C HIS A 112 3.45 -16.69 12.89
N TRP A 113 3.76 -15.78 11.96
CA TRP A 113 4.34 -16.15 10.65
C TRP A 113 5.63 -15.40 10.29
N ASN A 114 5.83 -14.18 10.82
CA ASN A 114 7.03 -13.39 10.52
C ASN A 114 8.33 -14.04 11.03
N ASP A 115 8.30 -14.68 12.20
CA ASP A 115 9.45 -15.40 12.78
C ASP A 115 10.74 -14.55 12.89
N GLY A 116 10.58 -13.25 13.18
CA GLY A 116 11.70 -12.30 13.35
C GLY A 116 12.38 -11.88 12.04
N ARG A 117 11.77 -12.16 10.88
CA ARG A 117 12.34 -11.84 9.58
C ARG A 117 12.21 -10.36 9.23
N PRO A 118 13.16 -9.80 8.46
CA PRO A 118 12.99 -8.48 7.89
C PRO A 118 11.68 -8.39 7.09
N TYR A 119 10.95 -7.30 7.21
CA TYR A 119 9.70 -7.11 6.50
C TYR A 119 9.49 -5.70 6.01
N ILE A 120 8.78 -5.62 4.88
CA ILE A 120 8.34 -4.39 4.24
C ILE A 120 6.81 -4.34 4.31
N LEU A 121 6.28 -3.15 4.55
CA LEU A 121 4.85 -2.87 4.44
C LEU A 121 4.58 -2.27 3.05
N PHE A 122 3.55 -2.74 2.37
CA PHE A 122 3.12 -2.17 1.10
C PHE A 122 1.62 -1.87 1.10
N GLY A 123 1.29 -0.60 0.89
CA GLY A 123 -0.08 -0.11 0.77
C GLY A 123 -0.26 0.62 -0.54
N HIS A 124 -1.45 0.50 -1.10
CA HIS A 124 -1.88 1.33 -2.22
C HIS A 124 -3.25 1.96 -1.93
N SER A 125 -3.38 3.27 -2.17
CA SER A 125 -4.61 4.06 -1.98
C SER A 125 -5.19 3.85 -0.58
N GLN A 126 -6.44 3.36 -0.44
CA GLN A 126 -7.04 3.05 0.85
C GLN A 126 -6.22 2.03 1.68
N GLY A 127 -5.47 1.13 1.03
CA GLY A 127 -4.54 0.23 1.70
C GLY A 127 -3.37 0.96 2.38
N SER A 128 -2.90 2.08 1.81
CA SER A 128 -1.90 2.96 2.43
C SER A 128 -2.46 3.66 3.67
N VAL A 129 -3.72 4.11 3.62
CA VAL A 129 -4.40 4.69 4.78
C VAL A 129 -4.50 3.67 5.91
N ASN A 130 -4.94 2.45 5.59
CA ASN A 130 -5.04 1.37 6.56
C ASN A 130 -3.67 1.01 7.15
N LEU A 131 -2.62 0.92 6.33
CA LEU A 131 -1.27 0.63 6.83
C LEU A 131 -0.67 1.77 7.65
N TYR A 132 -0.96 3.03 7.33
CA TYR A 132 -0.54 4.16 8.18
C TYR A 132 -1.17 4.06 9.58
N GLU A 133 -2.44 3.65 9.67
CA GLU A 133 -3.09 3.36 10.95
C GLU A 133 -2.53 2.10 11.64
N VAL A 134 -2.18 1.05 10.88
CA VAL A 134 -1.45 -0.11 11.42
C VAL A 134 -0.15 0.34 12.06
N MET A 135 0.65 1.13 11.34
CA MET A 135 1.91 1.67 11.85
C MET A 135 1.68 2.43 13.15
N LYS A 136 0.70 3.35 13.21
CA LYS A 136 0.39 4.10 14.44
C LYS A 136 -0.05 3.23 15.61
N ARG A 137 -0.82 2.17 15.38
CA ARG A 137 -1.45 1.33 16.41
C ARG A 137 -0.63 0.10 16.82
N CYS A 138 0.42 -0.22 16.08
CA CYS A 138 1.31 -1.35 16.35
C CYS A 138 2.71 -0.81 16.67
N PRO A 139 3.01 -0.52 17.96
CA PRO A 139 4.35 -0.08 18.38
C PRO A 139 5.43 -1.14 18.13
N GLU A 140 5.04 -2.39 17.89
CA GLU A 140 5.92 -3.49 17.51
C GLU A 140 6.60 -3.26 16.16
N ILE A 141 6.09 -2.34 15.33
CA ILE A 141 6.79 -1.91 14.12
C ILE A 141 7.98 -1.04 14.52
N SER A 142 9.15 -1.68 14.53
CA SER A 142 10.45 -1.09 14.80
C SER A 142 11.56 -1.90 14.11
N THR A 143 12.73 -1.30 13.95
CA THR A 143 13.90 -1.95 13.33
C THR A 143 14.35 -3.20 14.08
N GLU A 144 14.22 -3.21 15.41
CA GLU A 144 14.58 -4.34 16.28
C GLU A 144 13.69 -5.56 16.03
N ASN A 145 12.46 -5.33 15.58
CA ASN A 145 11.51 -6.38 15.21
C ASN A 145 11.51 -6.66 13.69
N GLY A 146 12.48 -6.15 12.94
CA GLY A 146 12.64 -6.43 11.51
C GLY A 146 11.93 -5.48 10.55
N PHE A 147 11.34 -4.36 11.02
CA PHE A 147 10.78 -3.38 10.10
C PHE A 147 11.87 -2.72 9.23
N VAL A 148 11.72 -2.82 7.91
CA VAL A 148 12.66 -2.23 6.94
C VAL A 148 12.12 -0.92 6.38
N ALA A 149 10.95 -0.95 5.73
CA ALA A 149 10.34 0.24 5.12
C ALA A 149 8.84 0.04 4.91
N ALA A 150 8.11 1.15 4.73
CA ALA A 150 6.71 1.17 4.35
C ALA A 150 6.50 1.93 3.03
N TYR A 151 6.11 1.23 1.97
CA TYR A 151 5.69 1.82 0.70
C TYR A 151 4.20 2.15 0.78
N LEU A 152 3.85 3.42 0.98
CA LEU A 152 2.49 3.90 1.15
C LEU A 152 2.06 4.74 -0.06
N LEU A 153 1.74 4.07 -1.17
CA LEU A 153 1.41 4.72 -2.44
C LEU A 153 -0.02 5.23 -2.44
N GLY A 154 -0.31 6.42 -2.96
CA GLY A 154 -1.69 6.92 -2.91
C GLY A 154 -2.13 7.32 -1.50
N LEU A 155 -1.20 7.60 -0.57
CA LEU A 155 -1.55 8.10 0.76
C LEU A 155 -2.09 9.54 0.61
N PRO A 156 -3.28 9.87 1.16
CA PRO A 156 -3.76 11.25 1.22
C PRO A 156 -2.76 12.18 1.91
N TYR A 157 -2.93 13.49 1.69
CA TYR A 157 -2.03 14.54 2.17
C TYR A 157 -1.46 14.24 3.57
N THR A 158 -0.16 14.04 3.59
CA THR A 158 0.62 13.79 4.79
C THR A 158 1.96 14.49 4.62
N SER A 159 2.26 15.48 5.46
CA SER A 159 3.54 16.19 5.42
C SER A 159 4.65 15.37 6.09
N GLY A 160 5.90 15.66 5.74
CA GLY A 160 7.05 15.04 6.42
C GLY A 160 7.09 15.36 7.92
N SER A 161 6.68 16.57 8.31
CA SER A 161 6.54 16.96 9.73
C SER A 161 5.47 16.16 10.46
N LYS A 162 4.36 15.83 9.80
CA LYS A 162 3.32 14.98 10.37
C LYS A 162 3.83 13.55 10.59
N ILE A 163 4.56 12.98 9.64
CA ILE A 163 5.18 11.65 9.80
C ILE A 163 6.11 11.65 11.02
N LEU A 164 7.02 12.62 11.13
CA LEU A 164 7.94 12.73 12.27
C LEU A 164 7.19 12.90 13.61
N SER A 165 6.07 13.62 13.60
CA SER A 165 5.22 13.80 14.79
C SER A 165 4.50 12.50 15.18
N ASP A 166 3.85 11.84 14.22
CA ASP A 166 3.05 10.62 14.46
C ASP A 166 3.92 9.44 14.93
N PHE A 167 5.19 9.39 14.51
CA PHE A 167 6.14 8.33 14.87
C PHE A 167 7.28 8.79 15.78
N LYS A 168 7.08 9.88 16.52
CA LYS A 168 8.06 10.39 17.48
C LYS A 168 8.48 9.29 18.46
N GLY A 169 9.80 9.11 18.61
CA GLY A 169 10.39 8.11 19.51
C GLY A 169 10.47 6.69 18.94
N ARG A 170 10.06 6.46 17.69
CA ARG A 170 10.11 5.14 17.04
C ARG A 170 11.16 5.01 15.94
N ASN A 171 11.95 6.07 15.74
CA ASN A 171 12.94 6.15 14.66
C ASN A 171 12.36 5.88 13.26
N ILE A 172 11.10 6.27 13.02
CA ILE A 172 10.46 6.17 11.70
C ILE A 172 10.40 7.57 11.08
N SER A 173 10.92 7.73 9.87
CA SER A 173 10.98 9.02 9.17
C SER A 173 10.56 8.91 7.70
N PRO A 174 10.28 10.02 7.01
CA PRO A 174 10.16 10.00 5.55
C PRO A 174 11.51 9.61 4.92
N ALA A 175 11.48 8.80 3.85
CA ALA A 175 12.67 8.44 3.08
C ALA A 175 13.26 9.64 2.34
N LYS A 176 14.58 9.63 2.19
CA LYS A 176 15.43 10.61 1.50
C LYS A 176 16.41 9.96 0.51
N GLY A 177 16.51 8.63 0.50
CA GLY A 177 17.38 7.86 -0.39
C GLY A 177 16.93 6.41 -0.54
N ALA A 178 17.56 5.71 -1.49
CA ALA A 178 17.23 4.32 -1.84
C ALA A 178 17.56 3.30 -0.75
N ASP A 179 18.61 3.56 0.03
CA ASP A 179 19.13 2.64 1.05
C ASP A 179 18.63 2.96 2.46
N ASP A 180 17.68 3.89 2.59
CA ASP A 180 17.11 4.26 3.87
C ASP A 180 16.30 3.11 4.48
N ILE A 181 16.46 2.92 5.79
CA ILE A 181 15.69 1.95 6.57
C ILE A 181 14.91 2.65 7.68
N SER A 182 13.89 1.97 8.20
CA SER A 182 12.92 2.54 9.13
C SER A 182 12.23 3.78 8.54
N VAL A 183 11.82 3.69 7.27
CA VAL A 183 11.27 4.83 6.55
C VAL A 183 9.90 4.59 5.94
N ILE A 184 9.17 5.68 5.74
CA ILE A 184 7.98 5.74 4.89
C ILE A 184 8.40 6.27 3.53
N ILE A 185 8.06 5.52 2.49
CA ILE A 185 8.23 5.83 1.08
C ILE A 185 6.84 6.08 0.51
N GLY A 186 6.61 7.22 -0.12
CA GLY A 186 5.30 7.56 -0.68
C GLY A 186 5.42 8.48 -1.87
N TRP A 187 4.53 8.28 -2.84
CA TRP A 187 4.32 9.20 -3.97
C TRP A 187 2.88 9.10 -4.44
N ASN A 188 2.41 10.19 -5.03
CA ASN A 188 1.11 10.30 -5.68
C ASN A 188 1.34 10.81 -7.09
N THR A 189 0.76 10.15 -8.09
CA THR A 189 0.87 10.56 -9.50
C THR A 189 -0.45 11.13 -9.95
N GLN A 190 -0.41 12.28 -10.63
CA GLN A 190 -1.59 12.92 -11.21
C GLN A 190 -1.23 13.53 -12.57
N SER A 191 -2.24 13.77 -13.41
CA SER A 191 -2.05 14.56 -14.62
C SER A 191 -1.85 16.03 -14.26
N THR A 192 -1.25 16.80 -15.16
CA THR A 192 -1.00 18.25 -14.97
C THR A 192 -2.28 19.08 -14.85
N ASP A 193 -3.41 18.54 -15.33
CA ASP A 193 -4.74 19.14 -15.26
C ASP A 193 -5.61 18.55 -14.14
N ALA A 194 -5.07 17.68 -13.29
CA ALA A 194 -5.82 17.05 -12.22
C ALA A 194 -6.24 18.05 -11.14
N VAL A 195 -7.55 18.11 -10.87
CA VAL A 195 -8.12 18.90 -9.77
C VAL A 195 -8.41 17.95 -8.60
N ASN A 196 -7.37 17.48 -7.90
CA ASN A 196 -7.52 16.62 -6.72
C ASN A 196 -6.60 17.02 -5.57
N PRO A 197 -6.96 18.06 -4.79
CA PRO A 197 -6.08 18.61 -3.76
C PRO A 197 -5.77 17.60 -2.65
N ILE A 198 -6.62 16.60 -2.42
CA ILE A 198 -6.50 15.74 -1.24
C ILE A 198 -5.24 14.87 -1.26
N TYR A 199 -4.68 14.58 -2.43
CA TYR A 199 -3.48 13.75 -2.58
C TYR A 199 -2.22 14.55 -2.94
N ALA A 200 -2.35 15.73 -3.53
CA ALA A 200 -1.23 16.52 -4.06
C ALA A 200 -1.25 17.98 -3.58
N MET A 201 -1.71 18.22 -2.34
CA MET A 201 -1.64 19.54 -1.73
C MET A 201 -0.19 19.97 -1.47
N PRO A 202 0.15 21.27 -1.63
CA PRO A 202 1.47 21.79 -1.33
C PRO A 202 1.95 21.39 0.08
N GLY A 203 3.19 20.92 0.19
CA GLY A 203 3.78 20.45 1.45
C GLY A 203 3.52 18.97 1.79
N ALA A 204 2.84 18.22 0.91
CA ALA A 204 2.80 16.76 1.00
C ALA A 204 4.22 16.18 0.91
N TYR A 205 4.51 15.16 1.72
CA TYR A 205 5.73 14.38 1.54
C TYR A 205 5.58 13.46 0.32
N VAL A 206 6.52 13.56 -0.61
CA VAL A 206 6.70 12.62 -1.71
C VAL A 206 8.19 12.41 -1.98
N ILE A 207 8.53 11.23 -2.51
CA ILE A 207 9.85 10.89 -3.03
C ILE A 207 9.70 10.34 -4.44
N ASN A 208 10.53 10.80 -5.36
CA ASN A 208 10.48 10.34 -6.75
C ASN A 208 11.03 8.90 -6.82
N PRO A 209 10.23 7.91 -7.25
CA PRO A 209 10.62 6.51 -7.22
C PRO A 209 11.73 6.13 -8.20
N LEU A 210 12.06 7.01 -9.16
CA LEU A 210 13.05 6.73 -10.20
C LEU A 210 14.46 7.23 -9.84
N ASN A 211 14.57 8.28 -9.02
CA ASN A 211 15.85 8.88 -8.65
C ASN A 211 16.02 9.10 -7.13
N TRP A 212 15.01 8.74 -6.33
CA TRP A 212 14.99 8.87 -4.87
C TRP A 212 15.16 10.30 -4.35
N ARG A 213 14.91 11.30 -5.20
CA ARG A 213 14.95 12.72 -4.81
C ARG A 213 13.62 13.15 -4.22
N THR A 214 13.69 14.09 -3.28
CA THR A 214 12.52 14.75 -2.67
C THR A 214 12.40 16.22 -3.11
N ASP A 215 13.15 16.61 -4.14
CA ASP A 215 13.10 17.93 -4.77
C ASP A 215 12.60 17.80 -6.21
N GLU A 216 12.49 18.93 -6.93
CA GLU A 216 12.00 18.97 -8.30
C GLU A 216 13.03 18.46 -9.33
N THR A 217 14.11 17.80 -8.90
CA THR A 217 15.07 17.20 -9.83
C THR A 217 14.36 16.11 -10.65
N PRO A 218 14.23 16.28 -11.99
CA PRO A 218 13.55 15.30 -12.80
C PRO A 218 14.35 13.99 -12.85
N ALA A 219 13.63 12.88 -12.88
CA ALA A 219 14.17 11.59 -13.29
C ALA A 219 13.93 11.39 -14.78
N THR A 220 14.94 10.95 -15.51
CA THR A 220 14.83 10.71 -16.95
C THR A 220 14.13 9.38 -17.24
N PRO A 221 13.58 9.18 -18.45
CA PRO A 221 13.02 7.89 -18.84
C PRO A 221 14.02 6.74 -18.71
N GLU A 222 15.32 6.96 -18.90
CA GLU A 222 16.37 5.92 -18.75
C GLU A 222 16.51 5.40 -17.31
N GLN A 223 16.07 6.18 -16.32
CA GLN A 223 16.03 5.75 -14.92
C GLN A 223 14.81 4.86 -14.61
N ASN A 224 13.85 4.77 -15.53
CA ASN A 224 12.73 3.83 -15.46
C ASN A 224 13.09 2.51 -16.13
N ILE A 225 13.53 1.54 -15.31
CA ILE A 225 13.95 0.21 -15.74
C ILE A 225 12.87 -0.45 -16.63
N GLU A 226 11.61 -0.42 -16.19
CA GLU A 226 10.45 -0.90 -16.94
C GLU A 226 9.13 -0.42 -16.33
N SER A 227 8.17 -0.12 -17.19
CA SER A 227 6.75 0.00 -16.83
C SER A 227 6.02 -1.29 -17.18
N VAL A 228 5.18 -1.78 -16.27
CA VAL A 228 4.35 -2.97 -16.48
C VAL A 228 2.88 -2.59 -16.50
N PHE A 229 2.20 -2.86 -17.61
CA PHE A 229 0.76 -2.65 -17.78
C PHE A 229 0.02 -3.96 -17.58
N TYR A 230 -1.03 -3.96 -16.77
CA TYR A 230 -1.84 -5.16 -16.52
C TYR A 230 -3.22 -5.05 -17.15
N TYR A 231 -3.58 -6.03 -18.00
CA TYR A 231 -4.87 -6.14 -18.66
C TYR A 231 -5.75 -7.17 -17.94
N TYR A 232 -6.45 -6.73 -16.90
CA TYR A 232 -7.24 -7.59 -16.02
C TYR A 232 -8.46 -8.25 -16.70
N ASN A 233 -8.86 -7.76 -17.88
CA ASN A 233 -9.93 -8.34 -18.71
C ASN A 233 -9.43 -9.50 -19.61
N VAL A 234 -8.12 -9.72 -19.72
CA VAL A 234 -7.55 -10.77 -20.57
C VAL A 234 -7.55 -12.10 -19.81
N VAL A 235 -8.21 -13.12 -20.35
CA VAL A 235 -8.33 -14.44 -19.70
C VAL A 235 -6.97 -15.13 -19.55
N ASN A 236 -6.13 -15.09 -20.59
CA ASN A 236 -4.82 -15.76 -20.59
C ASN A 236 -3.78 -14.99 -19.75
N PRO A 237 -3.30 -15.53 -18.62
CA PRO A 237 -2.36 -14.86 -17.73
C PRO A 237 -1.04 -14.44 -18.40
N ARG A 238 -0.56 -15.16 -19.42
CA ARG A 238 0.68 -14.83 -20.14
C ARG A 238 0.57 -13.58 -21.00
N LEU A 239 -0.65 -13.19 -21.36
CA LEU A 239 -0.96 -12.01 -22.17
C LEU A 239 -1.56 -10.88 -21.31
N ARG A 240 -1.60 -11.05 -19.99
CA ARG A 240 -2.15 -10.04 -19.07
C ARG A 240 -1.20 -8.88 -18.85
N HIS A 241 0.01 -8.88 -19.41
CA HIS A 241 0.90 -7.76 -19.21
C HIS A 241 1.71 -7.36 -20.43
N GLU A 242 1.91 -6.05 -20.57
CA GLU A 242 2.89 -5.45 -21.47
C GLU A 242 4.00 -4.82 -20.63
N ARG A 243 5.25 -4.95 -21.09
CA ARG A 243 6.43 -4.38 -20.43
C ARG A 243 7.10 -3.41 -21.38
N MET A 244 7.32 -2.19 -20.93
CA MET A 244 7.93 -1.12 -21.72
C MET A 244 9.11 -0.54 -20.96
N LYS A 245 10.33 -0.71 -21.49
CA LYS A 245 11.53 -0.09 -20.93
C LYS A 245 11.52 1.41 -21.18
N ASN A 246 12.03 2.17 -20.22
CA ASN A 246 12.26 3.61 -20.33
C ASN A 246 11.03 4.40 -20.81
N LEU A 247 9.82 4.00 -20.39
CA LEU A 247 8.58 4.56 -20.93
C LEU A 247 8.46 6.06 -20.65
N CYS A 248 8.71 6.47 -19.40
CA CYS A 248 8.58 7.84 -18.97
C CYS A 248 9.48 8.12 -17.75
N GLY A 249 9.89 9.39 -17.66
CA GLY A 249 10.51 9.96 -16.46
C GLY A 249 9.46 10.42 -15.44
N ALA A 250 9.91 11.07 -14.38
CA ALA A 250 9.04 11.62 -13.33
C ALA A 250 9.67 12.88 -12.72
N VAL A 251 8.84 13.84 -12.32
CA VAL A 251 9.27 15.04 -11.61
C VAL A 251 8.29 15.29 -10.46
N ILE A 252 8.81 15.78 -9.32
CA ILE A 252 7.98 16.26 -8.23
C ILE A 252 7.53 17.67 -8.57
N ASP A 253 6.23 17.92 -8.46
CA ASP A 253 5.64 19.23 -8.59
C ASP A 253 5.36 19.79 -7.18
N ASN A 254 6.08 20.84 -6.77
CA ASN A 254 5.84 21.52 -5.49
C ASN A 254 5.04 22.83 -5.64
N SER A 255 4.50 23.11 -6.83
CA SER A 255 3.74 24.33 -7.07
C SER A 255 2.42 24.43 -6.30
#